data_AF-A0A2T9ZIV0-F1
#
_entry.id   AF-A0A2T9ZIV0-F1
#
_cell.length_a   1.000
_cell.length_b   1.000
_cell.length_c   1.000
_cell.angle_alpha   90.00
_cell.angle_beta   90.00
_cell.angle_gamma   90.00
#
_symmetry.space_group_name_H-M   'P 1'
#
loop_
_entity.id
_entity.type
_entity.pdbx_description
1 polymer ?
#
loop_
_entity_poly.entity_id
_entity_poly.type
_entity_poly.pdbx_seq_one_letter_code
_entity_poly.pdbx_strand_id
1 'polypeptide(L)' 'MIEIVCNDRLGKKVRVKCNPDDTIGDLKLLIAAQTGTKPEKIVLKKWQAPL' A
#
# COMPACT_ATOMS: atom_id res chain seq x y z
N MET A 1 2.75 -3.16 15.03
CA MET A 1 2.87 -2.19 13.93
C MET A 1 3.95 -2.68 12.96
N ILE A 2 3.59 -2.84 11.70
CA ILE A 2 4.47 -3.30 10.61
C ILE A 2 4.63 -2.19 9.58
N GLU A 3 5.67 -2.27 8.76
CA GLU A 3 5.88 -1.35 7.63
C GLU A 3 5.75 -2.12 6.32
N ILE A 4 4.85 -1.66 5.45
CA ILE A 4 4.63 -2.20 4.11
C ILE A 4 5.18 -1.21 3.09
N VAL A 5 5.93 -1.72 2.10
CA VAL A 5 6.40 -0.95 0.95
C VAL A 5 5.48 -1.20 -0.24
N CYS A 6 4.85 -0.16 -0.75
CA CYS A 6 4.03 -0.20 -1.97
C CYS A 6 4.75 0.56 -3.09
N ASN A 7 4.96 -0.10 -4.23
CA ASN A 7 5.53 0.53 -5.42
C ASN A 7 4.42 0.78 -6.45
N ASP A 8 4.39 1.96 -7.04
CA ASP A 8 3.53 2.22 -8.20
C ASP A 8 4.22 1.85 -9.52
N ARG A 9 3.51 2.05 -10.64
CA ARG A 9 4.01 1.73 -11.98
C ARG A 9 5.08 2.70 -12.49
N LEU A 10 5.22 3.87 -11.85
CA LEU A 10 6.21 4.89 -12.18
C LEU A 10 7.47 4.76 -11.30
N GLY A 11 7.52 3.75 -10.43
CA GLY A 11 8.64 3.49 -9.54
C GLY A 11 8.60 4.28 -8.24
N LYS A 12 7.53 5.05 -7.97
CA LYS A 12 7.36 5.72 -6.69
C LYS A 12 7.13 4.67 -5.60
N LYS A 13 7.90 4.77 -4.52
CA LYS A 13 7.77 3.90 -3.35
C LYS A 13 7.08 4.65 -2.22
N VAL A 14 6.08 4.03 -1.62
CA VAL A 14 5.36 4.52 -0.46
C VAL A 14 5.57 3.54 0.68
N ARG A 15 5.99 4.04 1.84
CA ARG A 15 6.15 3.25 3.07
C ARG A 15 4.96 3.53 3.98
N VAL A 16 4.17 2.50 4.26
CA VAL A 16 2.95 2.62 5.06
C VAL A 16 3.12 1.83 6.34
N LYS A 17 2.99 2.52 7.47
CA LYS A 17 2.90 1.87 8.79
C LYS A 17 1.45 1.50 9.04
N CYS A 18 1.22 0.24 9.37
CA CYS A 18 -0.12 -0.31 9.65
C CYS A 18 -0.03 -1.29 10.83
N ASN A 19 -1.17 -1.64 11.39
CA ASN A 19 -1.27 -2.71 12.37
C ASN A 19 -1.33 -4.07 11.66
N PRO A 20 -0.86 -5.16 12.30
CA PRO A 20 -0.88 -6.50 11.69
C PRO A 20 -2.30 -7.03 11.38
N ASP A 21 -3.30 -6.48 12.04
CA ASP A 21 -4.73 -6.81 11.94
C ASP A 21 -5.52 -5.87 11.03
N ASP A 22 -4.91 -4.80 10.50
CA ASP A 22 -5.54 -3.91 9.53
C ASP A 22 -5.94 -4.70 8.28
N THR A 23 -7.15 -4.45 7.77
CA THR A 23 -7.64 -5.10 6.56
C THR A 23 -6.98 -4.51 5.30
N ILE A 24 -7.18 -5.16 4.15
CA ILE A 24 -6.79 -4.57 2.86
C ILE A 24 -7.51 -3.22 2.61
N GLY A 25 -8.74 -3.07 3.11
CA GLY A 25 -9.49 -1.82 3.02
C GLY A 25 -8.80 -0.69 3.79
N ASP A 26 -8.41 -0.97 5.03
CA ASP A 26 -7.68 -0.02 5.89
C ASP A 26 -6.33 0.34 5.29
N LEU A 27 -5.60 -0.66 4.78
CA LEU A 27 -4.33 -0.42 4.09
C LEU A 27 -4.50 0.52 2.88
N LYS A 28 -5.58 0.36 2.09
CA LYS A 28 -5.87 1.27 0.97
C LYS A 28 -6.19 2.69 1.45
N LEU A 29 -6.89 2.86 2.56
CA LEU A 29 -7.15 4.17 3.16
C LEU A 29 -5.85 4.85 3.61
N LEU A 30 -4.95 4.11 4.24
CA LEU A 30 -3.64 4.62 4.65
C LEU A 30 -2.77 5.03 3.45
N ILE A 31 -2.76 4.24 2.38
CA ILE A 31 -2.07 4.61 1.13
C ILE A 31 -2.73 5.84 0.50
N ALA A 32 -4.07 5.90 0.48
CA ALA A 32 -4.82 7.03 -0.07
C ALA A 32 -4.48 8.34 0.65
N ALA A 33 -4.38 8.31 1.98
CA ALA A 33 -4.00 9.47 2.79
C ALA A 33 -2.61 10.02 2.43
N GLN A 34 -1.65 9.16 2.07
CA GLN A 34 -0.29 9.60 1.70
C GLN A 34 -0.15 9.99 0.22
N THR A 35 -0.92 9.37 -0.66
CA THR A 35 -0.74 9.51 -2.12
C THR A 35 -1.76 10.43 -2.79
N GLY A 36 -2.86 10.77 -2.09
CA GLY A 36 -3.99 11.50 -2.67
C GLY A 36 -4.81 10.69 -3.68
N THR A 37 -4.54 9.40 -3.84
CA THR A 37 -5.29 8.52 -4.74
C THR A 37 -6.50 7.95 -4.01
N LYS A 38 -7.69 8.08 -4.62
CA LYS A 38 -8.92 7.49 -4.07
C LYS A 38 -8.74 5.98 -3.80
N PRO A 39 -9.12 5.46 -2.61
CA PRO A 39 -8.84 4.07 -2.21
C PRO A 39 -9.50 3.04 -3.14
N GLU A 40 -10.63 3.37 -3.77
CA GLU A 40 -11.32 2.51 -4.73
C GLU A 40 -10.51 2.31 -6.02
N LYS A 41 -9.64 3.27 -6.36
CA LYS A 41 -8.74 3.19 -7.53
C LYS A 41 -7.42 2.49 -7.22
N ILE A 42 -7.12 2.20 -5.95
CA ILE A 42 -5.90 1.52 -5.55
C ILE A 42 -6.11 0.00 -5.73
N VAL A 43 -5.35 -0.58 -6.65
CA VAL A 43 -5.31 -2.03 -6.89
C VAL A 43 -3.96 -2.55 -6.41
N LEU A 44 -3.97 -3.29 -5.29
CA LEU A 44 -2.78 -3.90 -4.73
C LEU A 44 -2.54 -5.27 -5.38
N LYS A 45 -1.28 -5.55 -5.73
CA LYS A 45 -0.82 -6.86 -6.18
C LYS A 45 0.35 -7.27 -5.30
N LYS A 46 0.40 -8.55 -4.93
CA LYS A 46 1.58 -9.11 -4.25
C LYS A 46 2.79 -8.93 -5.15
N TRP A 47 3.83 -8.28 -4.63
CA TRP A 47 5.11 -8.18 -5.33
C TRP A 47 5.69 -9.60 -5.47
N GLN A 48 5.96 -10.01 -6.71
CA GLN A 48 6.75 -11.21 -7.01
C GLN A 48 8.21 -10.79 -7.08
N ALA A 49 8.95 -10.97 -5.99
CA ALA A 49 10.41 -11.01 -6.07
C ALA A 49 10.81 -12.42 -6.51
N PRO A 50 11.64 -12.59 -7.55
CA PRO A 50 12.39 -13.83 -7.69
C PRO A 50 13.28 -13.92 -6.44
N LEU A 51 13.14 -15.02 -5.69
CA LEU A 51 14.03 -15.33 -4.58
C LEU A 51 15.46 -15.48 -5.08
#